data_AF-A0A7S0S559-F1
#
_entry.id   AF-A0A7S0S559-F1
#
_cell.length_a   1.000
_cell.length_b   1.000
_cell.length_c   1.000
_cell.angle_alpha   90.00
_cell.angle_beta   90.00
_cell.angle_gamma   90.00
#
_symmetry.space_group_name_H-M   'P 1'
#
loop_
_entity.id
_entity.type
_entity.pdbx_description
1 polymer ?
#
loop_
_entity_poly.entity_id
_entity_poly.type
_entity_poly.pdbx_seq_one_letter_code
_entity_poly.pdbx_strand_id
1 'polypeptide(L)'
;PAPAPAPPAAPAAPRPPPPAPGRGGPPPPPPPPPGPPPKPLSVAELQEASKPAGGSKGGEGGMSALFAELQKGEGITQGLRKVTDDMKTKNRTDRSGLVTVADHAQKEAASKASAPAAKPVGPPRCEFDPNRKMWVVENQVGNRELVLKDVQPTQPVYIYNCKDSVVQIPTKANAVSVDSCTKTGVVFFDLIAACEVINCRNVQLQCTGMVPTVAIEKTDGAQVYLPKKVSQNEDFQLVTAKCSEVNVVVVPEEGNEADEPVEHPVPEQFISSFKGGKMVTTAAAHSGA
;
A
#
# COMPACT_ATOMS: atom_id res chain seq x y z
N PRO A 1 -61.14 -48.97 -11.74
CA PRO A 1 -60.15 -50.06 -11.90
C PRO A 1 -58.76 -49.59 -11.49
N ALA A 2 -58.33 -49.99 -10.29
CA ALA A 2 -57.00 -49.67 -9.75
C ALA A 2 -55.89 -50.39 -10.54
N PRO A 3 -54.70 -49.79 -10.70
CA PRO A 3 -53.57 -50.48 -11.32
C PRO A 3 -53.06 -51.59 -10.40
N ALA A 4 -52.85 -52.77 -10.99
CA ALA A 4 -52.31 -53.95 -10.32
C ALA A 4 -50.86 -53.73 -9.84
N PRO A 5 -50.46 -54.36 -8.72
CA PRO A 5 -49.14 -54.16 -8.12
C PRO A 5 -48.02 -54.79 -8.96
N ALA A 6 -46.87 -54.10 -8.97
CA ALA A 6 -45.65 -54.51 -9.66
C ALA A 6 -45.04 -55.80 -9.06
N PRO A 7 -44.35 -56.62 -9.86
CA PRO A 7 -43.73 -57.86 -9.41
C PRO A 7 -42.51 -57.62 -8.50
N PRO A 8 -42.19 -58.56 -7.58
CA PRO A 8 -41.13 -58.40 -6.59
C PRO A 8 -39.73 -58.46 -7.20
N ALA A 9 -38.85 -57.62 -6.66
CA ALA A 9 -37.44 -57.52 -7.03
C ALA A 9 -36.66 -58.80 -6.72
N ALA A 10 -35.85 -59.25 -7.68
CA ALA A 10 -34.95 -60.40 -7.53
C ALA A 10 -33.77 -60.07 -6.57
N PRO A 11 -33.24 -61.06 -5.84
CA PRO A 11 -32.21 -60.85 -4.82
C PRO A 11 -30.85 -60.50 -5.44
N ALA A 12 -30.23 -59.44 -4.92
CA ALA A 12 -28.90 -58.98 -5.31
C ALA A 12 -27.80 -59.97 -4.89
N ALA A 13 -26.89 -60.27 -5.82
CA ALA A 13 -25.70 -61.09 -5.57
C ALA A 13 -24.70 -60.37 -4.62
N PRO A 14 -23.96 -61.11 -3.78
CA PRO A 14 -23.04 -60.53 -2.80
C PRO A 14 -21.82 -59.89 -3.50
N ARG A 15 -21.49 -58.66 -3.08
CA ARG A 15 -20.31 -57.91 -3.54
C ARG A 15 -19.02 -58.51 -2.95
N PRO A 16 -17.90 -58.51 -3.69
CA PRO A 16 -16.62 -58.97 -3.19
C PRO A 16 -16.06 -58.06 -2.09
N PRO A 17 -15.25 -58.59 -1.15
CA PRO A 17 -14.70 -57.83 -0.03
C PRO A 17 -13.66 -56.78 -0.49
N PRO A 18 -13.50 -55.68 0.26
CA PRO A 18 -12.54 -54.62 -0.07
C PRO A 18 -11.08 -55.09 0.07
N PRO A 19 -10.14 -54.51 -0.71
CA PRO A 19 -8.73 -54.84 -0.63
C PRO A 19 -8.11 -54.41 0.71
N ALA A 20 -7.20 -55.23 1.23
CA ALA A 20 -6.51 -55.01 2.50
C ALA A 20 -5.61 -53.75 2.48
N PRO A 21 -5.46 -53.04 3.62
CA PRO A 21 -4.63 -51.85 3.70
C PRO A 21 -3.14 -52.18 3.53
N GLY A 22 -2.53 -51.56 2.53
CA GLY A 22 -1.09 -51.62 2.29
C GLY A 22 -0.31 -51.06 3.48
N ARG A 23 0.74 -51.79 3.87
CA ARG A 23 1.69 -51.41 4.92
C ARG A 23 2.36 -50.08 4.54
N GLY A 24 2.08 -49.03 5.30
CA GLY A 24 2.78 -47.76 5.18
C GLY A 24 4.26 -47.94 5.53
N GLY A 25 5.14 -47.46 4.65
CA GLY A 25 6.56 -47.32 4.95
C GLY A 25 6.77 -46.30 6.08
N PRO A 26 7.93 -46.34 6.76
CA PRO A 26 8.24 -45.39 7.83
C PRO A 26 8.20 -43.95 7.30
N PRO A 27 7.77 -42.98 8.13
CA PRO A 27 7.74 -41.57 7.74
C PRO A 27 9.15 -41.09 7.37
N PRO A 28 9.28 -40.16 6.40
CA PRO A 28 10.57 -39.57 6.06
C PRO A 28 11.16 -38.84 7.29
N PRO A 29 12.50 -38.86 7.46
CA PRO A 29 13.14 -38.17 8.57
C PRO A 29 12.83 -36.67 8.54
N PRO A 30 12.69 -36.04 9.73
CA PRO A 30 12.45 -34.60 9.80
C PRO A 30 13.59 -33.82 9.12
N PRO A 31 13.28 -32.70 8.44
CA PRO A 31 14.30 -31.84 7.86
C PRO A 31 15.26 -31.35 8.96
N PRO A 32 16.56 -31.20 8.65
CA PRO A 32 17.52 -30.67 9.61
C PRO A 32 17.08 -29.28 10.08
N PRO A 33 17.28 -28.94 11.36
CA PRO A 33 16.94 -27.62 11.87
C PRO A 33 17.68 -26.54 11.07
N PRO A 34 17.05 -25.38 10.80
CA PRO A 34 17.71 -24.24 10.19
C PRO A 34 19.00 -23.94 10.95
N GLY A 35 20.12 -23.85 10.23
CA GLY A 35 21.39 -23.46 10.81
C GLY A 35 21.27 -22.09 11.49
N PRO A 36 22.06 -21.82 12.55
CA PRO A 36 22.02 -20.53 13.23
C PRO A 36 22.25 -19.41 12.20
N PRO A 37 21.53 -18.28 12.32
CA PRO A 37 21.73 -17.13 11.44
C PRO A 37 23.22 -16.73 11.46
N PRO A 38 23.77 -16.29 10.31
CA PRO A 38 25.15 -15.83 10.26
C PRO A 38 25.36 -14.77 11.34
N LYS A 39 26.45 -14.92 12.11
CA LYS A 39 26.77 -13.98 13.19
C LYS A 39 26.83 -12.57 12.60
N PRO A 40 26.19 -11.57 13.24
CA PRO A 40 26.35 -10.19 12.83
C PRO A 40 27.83 -9.84 12.88
N LEU A 41 28.35 -9.33 11.76
CA LEU A 41 29.74 -8.89 11.66
C LEU A 41 30.00 -7.85 12.76
N SER A 42 31.07 -8.08 13.52
CA SER A 42 31.50 -7.15 14.55
C SER A 42 31.99 -5.85 13.92
N VAL A 43 31.91 -4.75 14.67
CA VAL A 43 32.42 -3.44 14.23
C VAL A 43 33.91 -3.50 13.86
N ALA A 44 34.66 -4.44 14.46
CA ALA A 44 36.05 -4.71 14.15
C ALA A 44 36.25 -5.29 12.73
N GLU A 45 35.36 -6.17 12.27
CA GLU A 45 35.43 -6.80 10.94
C GLU A 45 35.03 -5.81 9.82
N LEU A 46 34.11 -4.88 10.09
CA LEU A 46 33.76 -3.79 9.17
C LEU A 46 34.89 -2.75 9.02
N GLN A 47 35.70 -2.58 10.08
CA GLN A 47 36.85 -1.67 10.06
C GLN A 47 38.08 -2.27 9.36
N GLU A 48 38.21 -3.60 9.30
CA GLU A 48 39.27 -4.27 8.51
C GLU A 48 38.99 -4.24 7.00
N ALA A 49 37.71 -4.29 6.59
CA ALA A 49 37.32 -4.12 5.19
C ALA A 49 37.47 -2.67 4.66
N SER A 50 37.77 -1.72 5.55
CA SER A 50 37.89 -0.28 5.25
C SER A 50 39.35 0.20 5.15
N LYS A 51 40.34 -0.69 5.20
CA LYS A 51 41.74 -0.34 4.93
C LYS A 51 42.06 -0.56 3.45
N PRO A 52 42.68 0.41 2.76
CA PRO A 52 43.07 0.23 1.37
C PRO A 52 44.21 -0.79 1.30
N ALA A 53 43.90 -2.01 0.86
CA ALA A 53 44.89 -2.95 0.40
C ALA A 53 45.51 -2.38 -0.88
N GLY A 54 46.82 -2.11 -0.81
CA GLY A 54 47.60 -1.75 -1.97
C GLY A 54 47.58 -2.89 -3.00
N GLY A 55 47.38 -2.50 -4.27
CA GLY A 55 47.76 -3.31 -5.42
C GLY A 55 46.62 -3.90 -6.24
N SER A 56 46.09 -3.12 -7.18
CA SER A 56 46.01 -3.57 -8.58
C SER A 56 45.78 -2.38 -9.51
N LYS A 57 46.49 -2.38 -10.65
CA LYS A 57 46.54 -1.32 -11.65
C LYS A 57 45.18 -1.12 -12.35
N GLY A 58 44.73 0.13 -12.47
CA GLY A 58 43.74 0.52 -13.48
C GLY A 58 42.97 1.81 -13.17
N GLY A 59 43.28 2.89 -13.90
CA GLY A 59 42.37 4.02 -14.13
C GLY A 59 42.58 5.27 -13.25
N GLU A 60 43.52 6.13 -13.66
CA GLU A 60 43.55 7.53 -13.22
C GLU A 60 42.28 8.29 -13.65
N GLY A 61 41.74 9.14 -12.77
CA GLY A 61 40.99 10.34 -13.19
C GLY A 61 39.49 10.44 -12.87
N GLY A 62 38.88 9.50 -12.15
CA GLY A 62 37.40 9.46 -12.04
C GLY A 62 36.74 10.38 -11.01
N MET A 63 37.11 10.31 -9.73
CA MET A 63 36.32 10.95 -8.65
C MET A 63 37.02 12.09 -7.91
N SER A 64 38.35 12.05 -7.79
CA SER A 64 39.12 13.13 -7.18
C SER A 64 39.20 14.38 -8.07
N ALA A 65 39.15 14.20 -9.39
CA ALA A 65 39.06 15.31 -10.35
C ALA A 65 37.72 16.05 -10.25
N LEU A 66 36.61 15.33 -10.03
CA LEU A 66 35.28 15.91 -9.88
C LEU A 66 35.16 16.76 -8.60
N PHE A 67 35.74 16.29 -7.50
CA PHE A 67 35.77 17.08 -6.25
C PHE A 67 36.67 18.32 -6.36
N ALA A 68 37.79 18.25 -7.08
CA ALA A 68 38.64 19.42 -7.33
C ALA A 68 37.98 20.46 -8.27
N GLU A 69 37.14 20.01 -9.21
CA GLU A 69 36.42 20.90 -10.13
C GLU A 69 35.27 21.64 -9.42
N LEU A 70 34.61 21.00 -8.45
CA LEU A 70 33.60 21.62 -7.59
C LEU A 70 34.17 22.70 -6.66
N GLN A 71 35.45 22.63 -6.31
CA GLN A 71 36.11 23.56 -5.39
C GLN A 71 36.66 24.83 -6.06
N LYS A 72 36.41 25.03 -7.38
CA LYS A 72 36.88 26.19 -8.17
C LYS A 72 36.06 27.48 -8.01
N GLY A 73 35.04 27.51 -7.15
CA GLY A 73 34.29 28.74 -6.83
C GLY A 73 33.66 29.42 -8.05
N GLU A 74 33.73 30.76 -8.12
CA GLU A 74 33.09 31.61 -9.15
C GLU A 74 33.51 31.30 -10.60
N GLY A 75 34.56 30.50 -10.82
CA GLY A 75 35.00 30.07 -12.16
C GLY A 75 34.10 29.03 -12.83
N ILE A 76 33.23 28.34 -12.07
CA ILE A 76 32.34 27.28 -12.59
C ILE A 76 31.34 27.80 -13.63
N THR A 77 30.97 29.08 -13.58
CA THR A 77 29.96 29.65 -14.49
C THR A 77 30.50 29.96 -15.89
N GLN A 78 31.82 29.88 -16.11
CA GLN A 78 32.43 30.13 -17.41
C GLN A 78 32.19 29.01 -18.44
N GLY A 79 31.92 27.79 -17.97
CA GLY A 79 31.61 26.63 -18.82
C GLY A 79 30.13 26.51 -19.23
N LEU A 80 29.25 27.34 -18.67
CA LEU A 80 27.83 27.34 -18.98
C LEU A 80 27.56 28.16 -20.23
N ARG A 81 26.75 27.62 -21.14
CA ARG A 81 26.32 28.32 -22.36
C ARG A 81 25.63 29.64 -21.96
N LYS A 82 26.13 30.77 -22.47
CA LYS A 82 25.53 32.09 -22.23
C LYS A 82 24.09 32.11 -22.75
N VAL A 83 23.17 32.50 -21.87
CA VAL A 83 21.76 32.73 -22.21
C VAL A 83 21.67 34.03 -23.01
N THR A 84 21.41 33.91 -24.31
CA THR A 84 21.19 35.05 -25.21
C THR A 84 19.82 35.69 -24.95
N ASP A 85 19.62 36.94 -25.34
CA ASP A 85 18.44 37.71 -24.96
C ASP A 85 17.11 37.12 -25.43
N ASP A 86 17.11 36.33 -26.51
CA ASP A 86 15.97 35.54 -27.02
C ASP A 86 15.52 34.41 -26.07
N MET A 87 16.42 33.93 -25.21
CA MET A 87 16.11 32.90 -24.21
C MET A 87 15.53 33.50 -22.92
N LYS A 88 15.57 34.82 -22.75
CA LYS A 88 14.94 35.49 -21.61
C LYS A 88 13.44 35.58 -21.82
N THR A 89 12.67 35.14 -20.83
CA THR A 89 11.20 35.08 -20.87
C THR A 89 10.53 36.43 -21.14
N LYS A 90 11.20 37.54 -20.81
CA LYS A 90 10.75 38.91 -21.09
C LYS A 90 10.81 39.34 -22.58
N ASN A 91 11.53 38.59 -23.41
CA ASN A 91 11.77 38.93 -24.82
C ASN A 91 11.09 37.96 -25.80
N ARG A 92 10.23 37.06 -25.33
CA ARG A 92 9.41 36.20 -26.20
C ARG A 92 8.16 36.97 -26.65
N THR A 93 8.24 37.59 -27.82
CA THR A 93 7.16 38.36 -28.47
C THR A 93 5.95 37.53 -28.90
N ASP A 94 6.08 36.20 -28.86
CA ASP A 94 5.14 35.23 -29.41
C ASP A 94 4.24 34.60 -28.32
N ARG A 95 4.37 35.09 -27.08
CA ARG A 95 3.42 34.82 -25.99
C ARG A 95 2.63 36.09 -25.70
N SER A 96 1.57 36.30 -26.47
CA SER A 96 0.55 37.34 -26.26
C SER A 96 -0.09 37.19 -24.87
N GLY A 97 0.45 37.90 -23.88
CA GLY A 97 -0.19 38.17 -22.61
C GLY A 97 -1.04 39.42 -22.72
N LEU A 98 -2.16 39.34 -23.44
CA LEU A 98 -3.15 40.41 -23.46
C LEU A 98 -4.03 40.27 -22.21
N VAL A 99 -3.66 40.99 -21.14
CA VAL A 99 -4.56 41.25 -20.02
C VAL A 99 -5.30 42.53 -20.34
N THR A 100 -6.54 42.41 -20.82
CA THR A 100 -7.47 43.52 -20.88
C THR A 100 -7.99 43.79 -19.47
N VAL A 101 -7.65 44.96 -18.94
CA VAL A 101 -8.29 45.50 -17.74
C VAL A 101 -9.54 46.20 -18.23
N ALA A 102 -10.70 45.57 -18.04
CA ALA A 102 -12.00 46.21 -18.25
C ALA A 102 -12.73 46.29 -16.92
N ASP A 103 -13.17 47.51 -16.62
CA ASP A 103 -13.83 47.98 -15.43
C ASP A 103 -15.03 47.16 -14.96
N HIS A 104 -15.16 47.18 -13.63
CA HIS A 104 -16.29 46.86 -12.77
C HIS A 104 -17.69 46.73 -13.42
N ALA A 105 -18.27 45.53 -13.31
CA ALA A 105 -19.69 45.34 -12.99
C ALA A 105 -19.92 43.95 -12.39
N GLN A 106 -20.59 43.91 -11.23
CA GLN A 106 -20.92 42.72 -10.45
C GLN A 106 -21.60 41.59 -11.24
N LYS A 107 -21.11 40.36 -11.09
CA LYS A 107 -21.94 39.16 -10.95
C LYS A 107 -21.14 38.00 -10.33
N GLU A 108 -21.67 37.43 -9.25
CA GLU A 108 -21.15 36.23 -8.59
C GLU A 108 -21.07 35.04 -9.57
N ALA A 109 -19.90 34.43 -9.70
CA ALA A 109 -19.73 33.06 -10.16
C ALA A 109 -18.36 32.53 -9.72
N ALA A 110 -18.38 31.45 -8.94
CA ALA A 110 -17.21 30.79 -8.36
C ALA A 110 -16.15 30.42 -9.42
N SER A 111 -14.92 30.88 -9.21
CA SER A 111 -13.74 30.48 -9.99
C SER A 111 -13.34 29.05 -9.65
N LYS A 112 -13.59 28.12 -10.59
CA LYS A 112 -13.01 26.77 -10.57
C LYS A 112 -11.49 26.87 -10.70
N ALA A 113 -10.78 26.50 -9.65
CA ALA A 113 -9.36 26.22 -9.69
C ALA A 113 -9.07 25.13 -10.72
N SER A 114 -8.06 25.34 -11.56
CA SER A 114 -7.59 24.39 -12.55
C SER A 114 -7.12 23.10 -11.88
N ALA A 115 -7.86 22.01 -12.10
CA ALA A 115 -7.48 20.68 -11.65
C ALA A 115 -6.17 20.23 -12.33
N PRO A 116 -5.30 19.48 -11.64
CA PRO A 116 -4.13 18.85 -12.27
C PRO A 116 -4.59 17.95 -13.40
N ALA A 117 -3.83 17.93 -14.50
CA ALA A 117 -4.11 17.11 -15.68
C ALA A 117 -4.40 15.65 -15.28
N ALA A 118 -5.59 15.17 -15.61
CA ALA A 118 -6.00 13.81 -15.32
C ALA A 118 -5.10 12.83 -16.10
N LYS A 119 -4.44 11.91 -15.40
CA LYS A 119 -3.81 10.74 -16.03
C LYS A 119 -4.86 10.02 -16.89
N PRO A 120 -4.49 9.46 -18.06
CA PRO A 120 -5.41 8.66 -18.86
C PRO A 120 -6.02 7.56 -17.99
N VAL A 121 -7.35 7.58 -17.85
CA VAL A 121 -8.09 6.56 -17.11
C VAL A 121 -8.23 5.38 -18.07
N GLY A 122 -7.56 4.26 -17.77
CA GLY A 122 -7.78 3.02 -18.51
C GLY A 122 -9.23 2.55 -18.39
N PRO A 123 -9.66 1.54 -19.16
CA PRO A 123 -11.01 1.02 -19.00
C PRO A 123 -11.24 0.51 -17.56
N PRO A 124 -12.46 0.65 -17.01
CA PRO A 124 -12.79 0.10 -15.70
C PRO A 124 -12.68 -1.43 -15.73
N ARG A 125 -11.99 -1.99 -14.75
CA ARG A 125 -11.75 -3.43 -14.62
C ARG A 125 -12.18 -3.88 -13.22
N CYS A 126 -12.83 -5.03 -13.12
CA CYS A 126 -13.20 -5.66 -11.85
C CYS A 126 -13.35 -7.16 -12.10
N GLU A 127 -12.24 -7.88 -12.09
CA GLU A 127 -12.22 -9.31 -12.41
C GLU A 127 -11.03 -10.02 -11.75
N PHE A 128 -11.05 -11.33 -11.76
CA PHE A 128 -9.86 -12.13 -11.45
C PHE A 128 -8.95 -12.14 -12.68
N ASP A 129 -7.68 -11.74 -12.52
CA ASP A 129 -6.66 -11.82 -13.56
C ASP A 129 -5.89 -13.15 -13.43
N PRO A 130 -6.09 -14.13 -14.34
CA PRO A 130 -5.43 -15.43 -14.24
C PRO A 130 -3.91 -15.36 -14.45
N ASN A 131 -3.42 -14.34 -15.16
CA ASN A 131 -1.99 -14.17 -15.43
C ASN A 131 -1.26 -13.65 -14.19
N ARG A 132 -1.89 -12.70 -13.48
CA ARG A 132 -1.36 -12.14 -12.23
C ARG A 132 -1.75 -12.96 -10.99
N LYS A 133 -2.70 -13.89 -11.12
CA LYS A 133 -3.26 -14.71 -10.03
C LYS A 133 -3.83 -13.87 -8.89
N MET A 134 -4.43 -12.74 -9.22
CA MET A 134 -4.97 -11.78 -8.26
C MET A 134 -6.26 -11.16 -8.78
N TRP A 135 -7.10 -10.69 -7.87
CA TRP A 135 -8.23 -9.86 -8.23
C TRP A 135 -7.74 -8.45 -8.54
N VAL A 136 -8.27 -7.86 -9.60
CA VAL A 136 -7.91 -6.52 -10.05
C VAL A 136 -9.15 -5.66 -10.16
N VAL A 137 -9.14 -4.55 -9.44
CA VAL A 137 -10.16 -3.50 -9.50
C VAL A 137 -9.46 -2.22 -9.94
N GLU A 138 -9.59 -1.87 -11.21
CA GLU A 138 -8.83 -0.77 -11.80
C GLU A 138 -9.78 0.29 -12.39
N ASN A 139 -9.39 1.56 -12.29
CA ASN A 139 -10.01 2.69 -13.01
C ASN A 139 -11.52 2.88 -12.75
N GLN A 140 -12.02 2.46 -11.59
CA GLN A 140 -13.41 2.66 -11.20
C GLN A 140 -13.66 4.12 -10.84
N VAL A 141 -14.78 4.70 -11.29
CA VAL A 141 -15.14 6.09 -11.00
C VAL A 141 -16.62 6.15 -10.61
N GLY A 142 -16.92 6.60 -9.39
CA GLY A 142 -18.28 6.76 -8.89
C GLY A 142 -19.00 5.45 -8.54
N ASN A 143 -18.33 4.29 -8.63
CA ASN A 143 -18.97 3.00 -8.42
C ASN A 143 -18.88 2.56 -6.95
N ARG A 144 -20.01 2.57 -6.25
CA ARG A 144 -20.11 2.27 -4.82
C ARG A 144 -20.65 0.87 -4.51
N GLU A 145 -20.89 0.06 -5.54
CA GLU A 145 -21.53 -1.26 -5.46
C GLU A 145 -20.60 -2.40 -5.88
N LEU A 146 -19.27 -2.19 -5.88
CA LEU A 146 -18.30 -3.22 -6.27
C LEU A 146 -18.20 -4.26 -5.15
N VAL A 147 -18.62 -5.49 -5.41
CA VAL A 147 -18.54 -6.60 -4.45
C VAL A 147 -17.82 -7.79 -5.07
N LEU A 148 -16.69 -8.19 -4.48
CA LEU A 148 -15.88 -9.32 -4.92
C LEU A 148 -16.28 -10.56 -4.09
N LYS A 149 -17.28 -11.30 -4.56
CA LYS A 149 -17.90 -12.41 -3.79
C LYS A 149 -17.08 -13.70 -3.77
N ASP A 150 -16.19 -13.90 -4.75
CA ASP A 150 -15.52 -15.18 -4.99
C ASP A 150 -13.99 -15.12 -4.77
N VAL A 151 -13.51 -14.19 -3.92
CA VAL A 151 -12.07 -14.13 -3.57
C VAL A 151 -11.70 -15.31 -2.68
N GLN A 152 -10.68 -16.05 -3.10
CA GLN A 152 -10.15 -17.17 -2.32
C GLN A 152 -9.08 -16.69 -1.31
N PRO A 153 -8.89 -17.39 -0.17
CA PRO A 153 -7.91 -16.99 0.85
C PRO A 153 -6.46 -16.88 0.37
N THR A 154 -6.11 -17.58 -0.71
CA THR A 154 -4.76 -17.53 -1.32
C THR A 154 -4.59 -16.40 -2.31
N GLN A 155 -5.67 -15.73 -2.71
CA GLN A 155 -5.67 -14.70 -3.74
C GLN A 155 -5.54 -13.31 -3.13
N PRO A 156 -4.59 -12.48 -3.60
CA PRO A 156 -4.56 -11.07 -3.24
C PRO A 156 -5.54 -10.25 -4.09
N VAL A 157 -5.89 -9.07 -3.60
CA VAL A 157 -6.73 -8.09 -4.30
C VAL A 157 -5.94 -6.80 -4.51
N TYR A 158 -5.87 -6.34 -5.75
CA TYR A 158 -5.22 -5.09 -6.13
C TYR A 158 -6.25 -4.07 -6.62
N ILE A 159 -6.34 -2.94 -5.94
CA ILE A 159 -7.28 -1.85 -6.21
C ILE A 159 -6.48 -0.65 -6.68
N TYR A 160 -6.61 -0.26 -7.94
CA TYR A 160 -5.77 0.75 -8.57
C TYR A 160 -6.57 1.87 -9.24
N ASN A 161 -6.14 3.12 -9.03
CA ASN A 161 -6.68 4.29 -9.74
C ASN A 161 -8.22 4.42 -9.65
N CYS A 162 -8.80 4.01 -8.53
CA CYS A 162 -10.23 4.14 -8.28
C CYS A 162 -10.54 5.51 -7.64
N LYS A 163 -11.68 6.12 -8.03
CA LYS A 163 -12.11 7.43 -7.55
C LYS A 163 -13.57 7.40 -7.12
N ASP A 164 -13.89 7.98 -5.96
CA ASP A 164 -15.26 8.05 -5.43
C ASP A 164 -15.99 6.70 -5.53
N SER A 165 -15.30 5.62 -5.15
CA SER A 165 -15.75 4.24 -5.34
C SER A 165 -15.69 3.47 -4.03
N VAL A 166 -16.49 2.42 -3.90
CA VAL A 166 -16.49 1.53 -2.73
C VAL A 166 -16.33 0.10 -3.19
N VAL A 167 -15.32 -0.58 -2.65
CA VAL A 167 -15.01 -1.99 -2.93
C VAL A 167 -15.26 -2.83 -1.68
N GLN A 168 -16.06 -3.88 -1.81
CA GLN A 168 -16.40 -4.79 -0.72
C GLN A 168 -15.85 -6.18 -1.01
N ILE A 169 -15.10 -6.73 -0.05
CA ILE A 169 -14.48 -8.04 -0.10
C ILE A 169 -15.02 -8.84 1.10
N PRO A 170 -16.23 -9.43 0.99
CA PRO A 170 -16.89 -10.12 2.10
C PRO A 170 -16.25 -11.47 2.45
N THR A 171 -15.31 -11.96 1.63
CA THR A 171 -14.61 -13.23 1.87
C THR A 171 -13.21 -13.01 2.43
N LYS A 172 -12.61 -14.07 2.95
CA LYS A 172 -11.21 -14.08 3.37
C LYS A 172 -10.30 -13.99 2.14
N ALA A 173 -9.32 -13.08 2.16
CA ALA A 173 -8.34 -12.89 1.10
C ALA A 173 -6.91 -12.99 1.66
N ASN A 174 -5.91 -13.10 0.77
CA ASN A 174 -4.53 -13.14 1.20
C ASN A 174 -4.07 -11.75 1.70
N ALA A 175 -4.21 -10.75 0.85
CA ALA A 175 -3.80 -9.38 1.08
C ALA A 175 -4.66 -8.44 0.22
N VAL A 176 -4.72 -7.17 0.60
CA VAL A 176 -5.37 -6.11 -0.18
C VAL A 176 -4.37 -4.98 -0.36
N SER A 177 -4.14 -4.55 -1.59
CA SER A 177 -3.28 -3.41 -1.90
C SER A 177 -4.10 -2.35 -2.64
N VAL A 178 -4.13 -1.14 -2.09
CA VAL A 178 -4.87 0.02 -2.60
C VAL A 178 -3.86 1.06 -3.07
N ASP A 179 -3.82 1.35 -4.36
CA ASP A 179 -2.82 2.22 -4.96
C ASP A 179 -3.48 3.32 -5.80
N SER A 180 -2.99 4.55 -5.65
CA SER A 180 -3.36 5.70 -6.49
C SER A 180 -4.86 5.99 -6.48
N CYS A 181 -5.55 5.69 -5.38
CA CYS A 181 -6.98 5.87 -5.22
C CYS A 181 -7.32 7.21 -4.56
N THR A 182 -8.52 7.74 -4.82
CA THR A 182 -8.97 9.01 -4.22
C THR A 182 -10.44 8.95 -3.83
N LYS A 183 -10.79 9.27 -2.58
CA LYS A 183 -12.19 9.13 -2.09
C LYS A 183 -12.70 7.70 -2.23
N THR A 184 -11.84 6.71 -1.98
CA THR A 184 -12.18 5.29 -2.15
C THR A 184 -12.36 4.62 -0.81
N GLY A 185 -13.49 3.94 -0.64
CA GLY A 185 -13.77 3.07 0.50
C GLY A 185 -13.44 1.62 0.17
N VAL A 186 -12.80 0.92 1.09
CA VAL A 186 -12.52 -0.52 0.97
C VAL A 186 -12.98 -1.22 2.25
N VAL A 187 -13.95 -2.12 2.10
CA VAL A 187 -14.45 -2.96 3.18
C VAL A 187 -13.95 -4.37 2.94
N PHE A 188 -13.24 -4.96 3.90
CA PHE A 188 -12.74 -6.32 3.80
C PHE A 188 -13.04 -7.11 5.08
N PHE A 189 -13.20 -8.42 4.93
CA PHE A 189 -13.42 -9.33 6.05
C PHE A 189 -12.09 -9.70 6.71
N ASP A 190 -11.52 -10.85 6.35
CA ASP A 190 -10.29 -11.37 6.92
C ASP A 190 -9.14 -11.29 5.92
N LEU A 191 -7.98 -10.80 6.37
CA LEU A 191 -6.74 -10.86 5.60
C LEU A 191 -5.71 -11.76 6.29
N ILE A 192 -5.02 -12.59 5.51
CA ILE A 192 -3.96 -13.46 6.02
C ILE A 192 -2.67 -12.68 6.28
N ALA A 193 -2.34 -11.76 5.38
CA ALA A 193 -1.08 -11.01 5.39
C ALA A 193 -1.28 -9.56 5.83
N ALA A 194 -1.66 -8.68 4.90
CA ALA A 194 -1.74 -7.24 5.18
C ALA A 194 -2.75 -6.51 4.28
N CYS A 195 -3.15 -5.33 4.74
CA CYS A 195 -3.77 -4.30 3.91
C CYS A 195 -2.75 -3.18 3.67
N GLU A 196 -2.45 -2.87 2.42
CA GLU A 196 -1.51 -1.83 2.02
C GLU A 196 -2.24 -0.69 1.31
N VAL A 197 -1.91 0.55 1.67
CA VAL A 197 -2.46 1.76 1.05
C VAL A 197 -1.31 2.64 0.61
N ILE A 198 -1.21 2.91 -0.69
CA ILE A 198 -0.04 3.54 -1.29
C ILE A 198 -0.50 4.66 -2.24
N ASN A 199 0.13 5.84 -2.17
CA ASN A 199 -0.14 6.96 -3.08
C ASN A 199 -1.62 7.40 -3.12
N CYS A 200 -2.36 7.27 -2.02
CA CYS A 200 -3.79 7.52 -1.98
C CYS A 200 -4.15 8.89 -1.41
N ARG A 201 -5.43 9.28 -1.55
CA ARG A 201 -5.96 10.48 -0.88
C ARG A 201 -7.40 10.30 -0.41
N ASN A 202 -7.68 10.67 0.83
CA ASN A 202 -9.01 10.57 1.44
C ASN A 202 -9.61 9.16 1.24
N VAL A 203 -8.96 8.16 1.80
CA VAL A 203 -9.40 6.76 1.71
C VAL A 203 -9.97 6.28 3.03
N GLN A 204 -10.90 5.34 2.96
CA GLN A 204 -11.50 4.72 4.12
C GLN A 204 -11.31 3.22 4.02
N LEU A 205 -10.73 2.61 5.05
CA LEU A 205 -10.54 1.18 5.17
C LEU A 205 -11.42 0.68 6.30
N GLN A 206 -12.21 -0.36 6.07
CA GLN A 206 -12.99 -1.00 7.12
C GLN A 206 -12.69 -2.49 7.16
N CYS A 207 -12.14 -2.94 8.29
CA CYS A 207 -12.02 -4.34 8.60
C CYS A 207 -13.26 -4.80 9.36
N THR A 208 -13.88 -5.90 8.92
CA THR A 208 -14.99 -6.56 9.64
C THR A 208 -14.54 -7.88 10.28
N GLY A 209 -13.43 -8.44 9.79
CA GLY A 209 -12.77 -9.63 10.29
C GLY A 209 -11.49 -9.31 11.07
N MET A 210 -10.41 -10.01 10.77
CA MET A 210 -9.08 -9.86 11.33
C MET A 210 -8.08 -9.44 10.26
N VAL A 211 -7.10 -8.61 10.65
CA VAL A 211 -5.96 -8.24 9.83
C VAL A 211 -4.71 -8.12 10.72
N PRO A 212 -3.58 -8.75 10.38
CA PRO A 212 -2.34 -8.61 11.15
C PRO A 212 -1.67 -7.25 10.99
N THR A 213 -1.67 -6.70 9.78
CA THR A 213 -0.95 -5.46 9.48
C THR A 213 -1.73 -4.57 8.53
N VAL A 214 -1.78 -3.28 8.84
CA VAL A 214 -2.19 -2.22 7.93
C VAL A 214 -0.98 -1.33 7.68
N ALA A 215 -0.57 -1.19 6.42
CA ALA A 215 0.54 -0.34 6.01
C ALA A 215 0.03 0.80 5.14
N ILE A 216 0.37 2.04 5.49
CA ILE A 216 -0.06 3.25 4.79
C ILE A 216 1.18 4.03 4.38
N GLU A 217 1.37 4.25 3.09
CA GLU A 217 2.51 4.96 2.52
C GLU A 217 2.05 6.07 1.56
N LYS A 218 2.70 7.25 1.62
CA LYS A 218 2.47 8.36 0.67
C LYS A 218 0.99 8.70 0.49
N THR A 219 0.24 8.71 1.60
CA THR A 219 -1.21 8.88 1.57
C THR A 219 -1.63 10.04 2.46
N ASP A 220 -2.48 10.92 1.92
CA ASP A 220 -3.02 12.07 2.64
C ASP A 220 -4.51 11.83 2.95
N GLY A 221 -4.86 11.71 4.22
CA GLY A 221 -6.22 11.40 4.67
C GLY A 221 -6.53 9.90 4.54
N ALA A 222 -6.41 9.18 5.64
CA ALA A 222 -6.80 7.78 5.73
C ALA A 222 -7.54 7.50 7.04
N GLN A 223 -8.78 7.01 6.95
CA GLN A 223 -9.52 6.52 8.11
C GLN A 223 -9.54 5.00 8.10
N VAL A 224 -9.07 4.39 9.19
CA VAL A 224 -9.00 2.94 9.35
C VAL A 224 -9.97 2.50 10.44
N TYR A 225 -11.09 1.91 10.06
CA TYR A 225 -12.07 1.34 10.98
C TYR A 225 -11.69 -0.10 11.32
N LEU A 226 -11.43 -0.34 12.60
CA LEU A 226 -11.04 -1.65 13.12
C LEU A 226 -12.06 -2.16 14.13
N PRO A 227 -12.40 -3.46 14.14
CA PRO A 227 -13.23 -4.03 15.17
C PRO A 227 -12.42 -4.16 16.47
N LYS A 228 -13.11 -4.15 17.61
CA LYS A 228 -12.50 -4.25 18.95
C LYS A 228 -11.50 -5.41 19.10
N LYS A 229 -11.79 -6.56 18.48
CA LYS A 229 -10.92 -7.75 18.46
C LYS A 229 -9.55 -7.51 17.80
N VAL A 230 -9.45 -6.61 16.81
CA VAL A 230 -8.17 -6.24 16.19
C VAL A 230 -7.43 -5.25 17.08
N SER A 231 -8.11 -4.27 17.66
CA SER A 231 -7.48 -3.29 18.57
C SER A 231 -6.94 -3.91 19.87
N GLN A 232 -7.48 -5.06 20.28
CA GLN A 232 -7.04 -5.81 21.45
C GLN A 232 -5.93 -6.83 21.14
N ASN A 233 -5.59 -7.03 19.86
CA ASN A 233 -4.54 -7.94 19.46
C ASN A 233 -3.17 -7.24 19.53
N GLU A 234 -2.29 -7.69 20.42
CA GLU A 234 -0.93 -7.13 20.58
C GLU A 234 -0.04 -7.35 19.34
N ASP A 235 -0.35 -8.35 18.51
CA ASP A 235 0.39 -8.62 17.27
C ASP A 235 -0.06 -7.73 16.11
N PHE A 236 -1.14 -6.94 16.26
CA PHE A 236 -1.59 -6.03 15.23
C PHE A 236 -0.60 -4.87 15.04
N GLN A 237 -0.29 -4.55 13.78
CA GLN A 237 0.62 -3.46 13.44
C GLN A 237 -0.03 -2.46 12.47
N LEU A 238 0.04 -1.18 12.84
CA LEU A 238 -0.18 -0.09 11.90
C LEU A 238 1.16 0.55 11.56
N VAL A 239 1.54 0.50 10.29
CA VAL A 239 2.79 1.06 9.78
C VAL A 239 2.47 2.26 8.90
N THR A 240 3.07 3.41 9.20
CA THR A 240 2.87 4.63 8.40
C THR A 240 4.20 5.17 7.89
N ALA A 241 4.20 5.68 6.65
CA ALA A 241 5.37 6.32 6.05
C ALA A 241 4.96 7.43 5.08
N LYS A 242 5.44 8.66 5.32
CA LYS A 242 5.10 9.84 4.48
C LYS A 242 3.58 10.03 4.33
N CYS A 243 2.84 9.90 5.42
CA CYS A 243 1.39 10.08 5.43
C CYS A 243 1.01 11.29 6.26
N SER A 244 -0.17 11.82 5.99
CA SER A 244 -0.81 12.87 6.78
C SER A 244 -2.27 12.49 7.07
N GLU A 245 -2.84 13.00 8.17
CA GLU A 245 -4.26 12.84 8.51
C GLU A 245 -4.71 11.35 8.59
N VAL A 246 -3.92 10.51 9.26
CA VAL A 246 -4.24 9.10 9.48
C VAL A 246 -4.93 8.93 10.83
N ASN A 247 -6.15 8.40 10.83
CA ASN A 247 -6.92 8.13 12.05
C ASN A 247 -7.35 6.66 12.10
N VAL A 248 -7.23 6.04 13.27
CA VAL A 248 -7.76 4.71 13.55
C VAL A 248 -9.02 4.84 14.38
N VAL A 249 -10.12 4.28 13.90
CA VAL A 249 -11.41 4.30 14.59
C VAL A 249 -11.71 2.88 15.05
N VAL A 250 -11.79 2.67 16.36
CA VAL A 250 -12.24 1.40 16.93
C VAL A 250 -13.75 1.41 16.96
N VAL A 251 -14.37 0.52 16.17
CA VAL A 251 -15.82 0.41 16.09
C VAL A 251 -16.35 -0.54 17.18
N PRO A 252 -17.50 -0.22 17.81
CA PRO A 252 -18.20 -1.11 18.72
C PRO A 252 -18.55 -2.45 18.08
N GLU A 253 -18.82 -3.45 18.92
CA GLU A 253 -19.37 -4.72 18.43
C GLU A 253 -20.79 -4.53 17.89
N GLU A 254 -21.13 -5.32 16.88
CA GLU A 254 -22.44 -5.28 16.25
C GLU A 254 -23.54 -5.58 17.27
N GLY A 255 -24.51 -4.67 17.40
CA GLY A 255 -25.61 -4.77 18.37
C GLY A 255 -25.37 -4.06 19.71
N ASN A 256 -24.19 -3.46 19.95
CA ASN A 256 -23.95 -2.60 21.11
C ASN A 256 -24.01 -1.11 20.74
N GLU A 257 -25.23 -0.58 20.57
CA GLU A 257 -25.47 0.81 20.19
C GLU A 257 -25.14 1.84 21.30
N ALA A 258 -24.81 1.37 22.51
CA ALA A 258 -24.48 2.24 23.63
C ALA A 258 -23.01 2.70 23.64
N ASP A 259 -22.12 1.95 22.98
CA ASP A 259 -20.70 2.30 22.89
C ASP A 259 -20.48 3.23 21.69
N GLU A 260 -19.78 4.34 21.88
CA GLU A 260 -19.40 5.24 20.79
C GLU A 260 -18.08 4.77 20.12
N PRO A 261 -17.90 4.95 18.80
CA PRO A 261 -16.62 4.72 18.15
C PRO A 261 -15.52 5.59 18.76
N VAL A 262 -14.36 4.99 19.03
CA VAL A 262 -13.22 5.71 19.63
C VAL A 262 -12.16 5.98 18.56
N GLU A 263 -11.86 7.25 18.35
CA GLU A 263 -10.88 7.72 17.37
C GLU A 263 -9.49 7.90 17.99
N HIS A 264 -8.46 7.40 17.29
CA HIS A 264 -7.06 7.45 17.69
C HIS A 264 -6.25 8.06 16.53
N PRO A 265 -5.86 9.34 16.61
CA PRO A 265 -5.04 9.97 15.59
C PRO A 265 -3.61 9.39 15.63
N VAL A 266 -3.05 9.11 14.47
CA VAL A 266 -1.67 8.61 14.36
C VAL A 266 -0.69 9.78 14.30
N PRO A 267 0.35 9.81 15.15
CA PRO A 267 1.36 10.87 15.09
C PRO A 267 2.09 10.89 13.74
N GLU A 268 2.16 12.07 13.14
CA GLU A 268 2.83 12.31 11.86
C GLU A 268 4.11 13.17 12.00
N GLN A 269 4.33 13.79 13.16
CA GLN A 269 5.53 14.55 13.46
C GLN A 269 6.41 13.83 14.48
N PHE A 270 7.73 13.84 14.24
CA PHE A 270 8.72 13.17 15.08
C PHE A 270 9.87 14.11 15.42
N ILE A 271 10.29 14.11 16.68
CA ILE A 271 11.41 14.89 17.19
C ILE A 271 12.61 13.96 17.33
N SER A 272 13.68 14.25 16.59
CA SER A 272 14.96 13.54 16.67
C SER A 272 15.99 14.39 17.41
N SER A 273 16.57 13.87 18.49
CA SER A 273 17.56 14.59 19.30
C SER A 273 18.70 13.67 19.76
N PHE A 274 19.89 14.23 19.98
CA PHE A 274 21.01 13.48 20.57
C PHE A 274 20.90 13.42 22.09
N LYS A 275 20.90 12.21 22.65
CA LYS A 275 20.98 11.95 24.10
C LYS A 275 22.14 11.00 24.38
N GLY A 276 23.14 11.47 25.12
CA GLY A 276 24.36 10.69 25.41
C GLY A 276 25.10 10.23 24.15
N GLY A 277 25.15 11.08 23.11
CA GLY A 277 25.80 10.76 21.84
C GLY A 277 25.01 9.83 20.91
N LYS A 278 23.82 9.36 21.30
CA LYS A 278 22.93 8.54 20.46
C LYS A 278 21.75 9.34 19.96
N MET A 279 21.34 9.11 18.71
CA MET A 279 20.11 9.67 18.16
C MET A 279 18.90 8.96 18.78
N VAL A 280 17.96 9.72 19.31
CA VAL A 280 16.69 9.24 19.86
C VAL A 280 15.55 9.99 19.18
N THR A 281 14.59 9.24 18.64
CA THR A 281 13.40 9.79 17.97
C THR A 281 12.16 9.47 18.79
N THR A 282 11.32 10.48 19.00
CA THR A 282 10.03 10.33 19.70
C THR A 282 8.93 10.99 18.87
N ALA A 283 7.72 10.42 18.88
CA ALA A 283 6.56 11.09 18.31
C ALA A 283 6.31 12.42 19.04
N ALA A 284 6.02 13.48 18.29
CA ALA A 284 5.62 14.76 18.86
C ALA A 284 4.19 14.63 19.38
N ALA A 285 3.98 14.91 20.66
CA ALA A 285 2.64 15.08 21.23
C ALA A 285 2.31 16.58 21.22
N HIS A 286 1.22 16.97 20.54
CA HIS A 286 0.60 18.26 20.80
C HIS A 286 -0.46 18.07 21.88
N SER A 287 -0.43 18.92 22.90
CA SER A 287 -1.46 18.99 23.95
C SER A 287 -2.77 19.46 23.30
N GLY A 288 -3.53 18.51 22.76
CA GLY A 288 -4.79 18.77 22.06
C GLY A 288 -5.56 17.51 21.63
N ALA A 289 -5.12 16.33 22.08
CA ALA A 289 -5.86 15.08 21.98
C ALA A 289 -6.07 14.53 23.40
#